data_AF-A0A2W4M2R1-F1
#
_entry.id   AF-A0A2W4M2R1-F1
#
_cell.length_a   1.000
_cell.length_b   1.000
_cell.length_c   1.000
_cell.angle_alpha   90.00
_cell.angle_beta   90.00
_cell.angle_gamma   90.00
#
_symmetry.space_group_name_H-M   'P 1'
#
loop_
_entity.id
_entity.type
_entity.pdbx_description
1 polymer ?
#
loop_
_entity_poly.entity_id
_entity_poly.type
_entity_poly.pdbx_seq_one_letter_code
_entity_poly.pdbx_strand_id
1 'polypeptide(L)' 'MSTAELDTIIHKLLPQVLSDPDLGDGRVFTRLHLNHLWALSCLHAGECYDEELLADRVMKLLPPDVLLAQEVSTP' A
#
# COMPACT_ATOMS: atom_id res chain seq x y z
N MET A 1 10.81 -2.46 14.37
CA MET A 1 9.34 -2.61 14.33
C MET A 1 8.92 -4.07 14.11
N SER A 2 7.88 -4.57 14.79
CA SER A 2 7.33 -5.93 14.58
C SER A 2 6.41 -5.99 13.35
N THR A 3 6.30 -7.16 12.72
CA THR A 3 5.40 -7.36 11.56
C THR A 3 3.95 -6.99 11.86
N ALA A 4 3.44 -7.29 13.05
CA ALA A 4 2.08 -6.91 13.48
C ALA A 4 1.85 -5.40 13.57
N GLU A 5 2.88 -4.63 13.93
CA GLU A 5 2.81 -3.17 13.94
C GLU A 5 2.73 -2.64 12.51
N LEU A 6 3.49 -3.25 11.59
CA LEU A 6 3.47 -2.89 10.17
C LEU A 6 2.11 -3.19 9.54
N ASP A 7 1.54 -4.38 9.80
CA ASP A 7 0.19 -4.74 9.37
C ASP A 7 -0.84 -3.70 9.88
N THR A 8 -0.70 -3.24 11.14
CA THR A 8 -1.58 -2.19 11.71
C THR A 8 -1.44 -0.85 10.98
N ILE A 9 -0.21 -0.43 10.66
CA ILE A 9 0.04 0.80 9.90
C ILE A 9 -0.57 0.69 8.49
N ILE A 10 -0.36 -0.44 7.81
CA ILE A 10 -0.93 -0.69 6.48
C ILE A 10 -2.45 -0.61 6.55
N HIS A 11 -3.10 -1.29 7.50
CA HIS A 11 -4.56 -1.25 7.65
C HIS A 11 -5.12 0.17 7.84
N LYS A 12 -4.36 1.05 8.51
CA LYS A 12 -4.76 2.42 8.78
C LYS A 12 -4.53 3.35 7.58
N LEU A 13 -3.44 3.17 6.86
CA LEU A 13 -3.02 4.06 5.77
C LEU A 13 -3.53 3.63 4.40
N LEU A 14 -3.71 2.33 4.16
CA LEU A 14 -4.16 1.79 2.88
C LEU A 14 -5.49 2.40 2.39
N PRO A 15 -6.54 2.56 3.22
CA PRO A 15 -7.79 3.20 2.78
C PRO A 15 -7.59 4.67 2.39
N GLN A 16 -6.68 5.38 3.06
CA GLN A 16 -6.37 6.79 2.78
C GLN A 16 -5.64 6.91 1.44
N VAL A 17 -4.66 6.03 1.20
CA VAL A 17 -3.91 5.95 -0.06
C VAL A 17 -4.83 5.56 -1.22
N LEU A 18 -5.75 4.61 -1.03
CA LEU A 18 -6.71 4.22 -2.05
C LEU A 18 -7.77 5.31 -2.33
N SER A 19 -8.11 6.12 -1.34
CA SER A 19 -9.08 7.21 -1.51
C SER A 19 -8.46 8.51 -2.02
N ASP A 20 -7.14 8.51 -2.26
CA ASP A 20 -6.40 9.68 -2.72
C ASP A 20 -6.60 9.86 -4.24
N PRO A 21 -7.32 10.91 -4.68
CA PRO A 21 -7.61 11.13 -6.09
C PRO A 21 -6.36 11.48 -6.91
N ASP A 22 -5.27 11.93 -6.27
CA ASP A 22 -3.99 12.18 -6.94
C ASP A 22 -3.25 10.87 -7.25
N LEU A 23 -3.60 9.76 -6.58
CA LEU A 23 -3.01 8.44 -6.79
C LEU A 23 -3.81 7.56 -7.76
N GLY A 24 -5.13 7.76 -7.83
CA GLY A 24 -6.01 7.12 -8.80
C GLY A 24 -7.45 6.99 -8.34
N ASP A 25 -8.20 6.10 -8.98
CA ASP A 25 -9.62 5.86 -8.72
C ASP A 25 -9.88 4.89 -7.53
N GLY A 26 -8.84 4.54 -6.77
CA GLY A 26 -8.91 3.60 -5.63
C GLY A 26 -9.24 2.14 -5.96
N ARG A 27 -9.57 1.84 -7.22
CA ARG A 27 -9.86 0.49 -7.71
C ARG A 27 -8.62 -0.28 -8.15
N VAL A 28 -7.56 0.43 -8.50
CA VAL A 28 -6.31 -0.15 -8.99
C VAL A 28 -5.17 0.28 -8.08
N PHE A 29 -4.54 -0.70 -7.43
CA PHE A 29 -3.33 -0.47 -6.66
C PHE A 29 -2.11 -0.46 -7.59
N THR A 30 -1.50 0.70 -7.72
CA THR A 30 -0.33 0.94 -8.59
C THR A 30 0.96 1.05 -7.78
N ARG A 31 2.12 1.09 -8.47
CA ARG A 31 3.41 1.35 -7.82
C ARG A 31 3.44 2.72 -7.11
N LEU A 32 2.69 3.69 -7.61
CA LEU A 32 2.59 5.01 -7.00
C LEU A 32 1.90 4.94 -5.62
N HIS A 33 0.82 4.15 -5.50
CA HIS A 33 0.17 3.89 -4.23
C HIS A 33 1.11 3.21 -3.24
N LEU A 34 1.88 2.22 -3.70
CA LEU A 34 2.88 1.54 -2.86
C LEU A 34 3.94 2.51 -2.33
N ASN A 35 4.51 3.35 -3.20
CA ASN A 35 5.53 4.31 -2.81
C ASN A 35 4.97 5.35 -1.82
N HIS A 36 3.74 5.82 -2.03
CA HIS A 36 3.10 6.77 -1.13
C HIS A 36 2.80 6.12 0.23
N LEU A 37 2.27 4.90 0.24
CA LEU A 37 2.05 4.13 1.45
C LEU A 37 3.35 3.88 2.22
N TRP A 38 4.43 3.58 1.52
CA TRP A 38 5.76 3.42 2.11
C TRP A 38 6.24 4.71 2.77
N ALA A 39 6.18 5.84 2.06
CA ALA A 39 6.58 7.13 2.59
C ALA A 39 5.77 7.52 3.85
N LEU A 40 4.44 7.34 3.81
CA LEU A 40 3.57 7.63 4.96
C LEU A 40 3.86 6.71 6.14
N SER A 41 4.14 5.44 5.87
CA SER A 41 4.44 4.48 6.93
C SER A 41 5.81 4.77 7.56
N CYS A 42 6.82 5.14 6.78
CA CYS A 42 8.12 5.59 7.29
C CYS A 42 7.95 6.84 8.17
N LEU A 43 7.13 7.79 7.73
CA LEU A 43 6.80 8.99 8.51
C LEU A 43 6.07 8.64 9.82
N HIS A 44 5.15 7.67 9.79
CA HIS A 44 4.37 7.27 10.96
C HIS A 44 5.19 6.46 11.97
N ALA A 45 6.07 5.58 11.49
CA ALA A 45 6.96 4.77 12.32
C ALA A 45 8.17 5.57 12.85
N GLY A 46 8.55 6.66 12.17
CA GLY A 46 9.76 7.42 12.48
C GLY A 46 11.06 6.72 12.03
N GLU A 47 10.94 5.59 11.32
CA GLU A 47 12.05 4.83 10.74
C GLU A 47 11.66 4.34 9.34
N CYS A 48 12.63 4.32 8.41
CA CYS A 48 12.43 3.71 7.10
C CYS A 48 12.69 2.21 7.17
N TYR A 49 11.87 1.44 6.47
CA TYR A 49 11.97 -0.02 6.40
C TYR A 49 11.96 -0.50 4.95
N ASP A 50 12.17 -1.79 4.75
CA ASP A 50 12.30 -2.37 3.41
C ASP A 50 11.00 -2.25 2.60
N GLU A 51 11.07 -1.65 1.42
CA GLU A 51 9.93 -1.46 0.52
C GLU A 51 9.39 -2.81 0.00
N GLU A 52 10.25 -3.81 -0.20
CA GLU A 52 9.82 -5.13 -0.65
C GLU A 52 9.03 -5.85 0.44
N LEU A 53 9.41 -5.67 1.70
CA LEU A 53 8.65 -6.19 2.85
C LEU A 53 7.25 -5.54 2.91
N LEU A 54 7.14 -4.25 2.62
CA LEU A 54 5.85 -3.57 2.52
C LEU A 54 5.01 -4.18 1.40
N ALA A 55 5.60 -4.35 0.23
CA ALA A 55 4.91 -4.82 -0.96
C ALA A 55 4.29 -6.21 -0.73
N ASP A 56 5.05 -7.15 -0.17
CA ASP A 56 4.56 -8.50 0.17
C ASP A 56 3.39 -8.45 1.16
N ARG A 57 3.44 -7.55 2.15
CA ARG A 57 2.39 -7.39 3.14
C ARG A 57 1.13 -6.76 2.57
N VAL A 58 1.29 -5.69 1.79
CA VAL A 58 0.17 -5.01 1.14
C VAL A 58 -0.55 -5.94 0.18
N MET A 59 0.16 -6.78 -0.56
CA MET A 59 -0.47 -7.80 -1.43
C MET A 59 -1.35 -8.79 -0.65
N LYS A 60 -1.02 -9.09 0.61
CA LYS A 60 -1.82 -9.98 1.47
C LYS A 60 -2.98 -9.26 2.16
N LEU A 61 -2.87 -7.95 2.34
CA LEU A 61 -3.85 -7.11 3.05
C LEU A 61 -4.76 -6.30 2.12
N LEU A 62 -4.50 -6.32 0.82
CA LEU A 62 -5.30 -5.61 -0.17
C LEU A 62 -6.76 -6.11 -0.12
N PRO A 63 -7.74 -5.19 -0.17
CA PRO A 63 -9.14 -5.59 -0.30
C PRO A 63 -9.34 -6.40 -1.58
N PRO A 64 -10.24 -7.39 -1.58
CA PRO A 64 -10.48 -8.25 -2.74
C PRO A 64 -11.02 -7.49 -3.96
N ASP A 65 -11.63 -6.31 -3.75
CA ASP A 65 -12.15 -5.44 -4.81
C ASP A 65 -11.08 -4.55 -5.47
N VAL A 66 -9.83 -4.57 -4.98
CA VAL A 66 -8.75 -3.75 -5.53
C VAL A 66 -7.86 -4.59 -6.44
N LEU A 67 -7.76 -4.18 -7.71
CA LEU A 67 -6.92 -4.85 -8.71
C LEU A 67 -5.48 -4.38 -8.60
N LEU A 68 -4.52 -5.29 -8.74
CA LEU A 68 -3.12 -4.90 -8.90
C LEU A 68 -2.91 -4.38 -10.33
N ALA A 69 -2.21 -3.27 -10.50
CA ALA A 69 -1.95 -2.68 -11.82
C ALA A 69 -1.27 -3.64 -12.81
N GLN A 70 -0.54 -4.65 -12.31
CA GLN A 70 0.04 -5.72 -13.14
C GLN A 70 -1.01 -6.65 -13.75
N GLU A 71 -2.17 -6.84 -13.11
CA GLU A 71 -3.27 -7.68 -13.60
C GLU A 71 -4.17 -6.96 -14.61
N VAL A 72 -4.18 -5.62 -14.60
CA VAL A 72 -4.96 -4.80 -15.57
C VAL A 72 -4.29 -4.80 -16.96
N SER A 73 -3.10 -5.37 -17.09
CA SER A 73 -2.38 -5.54 -18.35
C SER A 73 -2.69 -6.89 -18.98
N THR A 74 -3.94 -7.11 -19.43
CA THR A 74 -4.25 -8.18 -20.38
C THR A 74 -4.83 -7.57 -21.67
N PRO A 75 -4.16 -7.73 -22.83
CA PRO A 75 -4.74 -7.43 -24.14
C PRO A 75 -5.81 -8.46 -24.55
#